data_AF-A0A966FPQ5-F1
#
_entry.id   AF-A0A966FPQ5-F1
#
_cell.length_a   1.000
_cell.length_b   1.000
_cell.length_c   1.000
_cell.angle_alpha   90.00
_cell.angle_beta   90.00
_cell.angle_gamma   90.00
#
_symmetry.space_group_name_H-M   'P 1'
#
loop_
_entity.id
_entity.type
_entity.pdbx_description
1 polymer ?
#
loop_
_entity_poly.entity_id
_entity_poly.type
_entity_poly.pdbx_seq_one_letter_code
_entity_poly.pdbx_strand_id
1 'polypeptide(L)'
;MYFSLEPKIRREDLYDREKELKELRKALEGGRIVLLTGIRRIGKTSLLRVFLEENKEHGTSFIFVDCRSFIKKGNMINKNEFNTYILNELKKTFKESTIKRIFDSISNIKIPWLEIGLKGEKKSEVTLTQALNDLNDLLDKSKKKLIIAMDEAQYLRFYGSGGTEMLNLLAHAYDHLANILFILTGSEVGVLHDFLKS
;
A
#
# COMPACT_ATOMS: atom_id res chain seq x y z
N MET A 1 17.98 -4.03 -18.15
CA MET A 1 18.87 -3.01 -18.72
C MET A 1 19.05 -1.86 -17.75
N TYR A 2 20.31 -1.47 -17.46
CA TYR A 2 20.61 -0.35 -16.56
C TYR A 2 20.12 1.00 -17.08
N PHE A 3 20.21 1.23 -18.39
CA PHE A 3 19.74 2.47 -19.01
C PHE A 3 18.32 2.28 -19.56
N SER A 4 17.32 2.56 -18.73
CA SER A 4 15.91 2.66 -19.14
C SER A 4 15.29 3.87 -18.45
N LEU A 5 14.29 4.48 -19.08
CA LEU A 5 13.59 5.66 -18.55
C LEU A 5 12.65 5.30 -17.39
N GLU A 6 12.16 4.06 -17.38
CA GLU A 6 11.20 3.58 -16.40
C GLU A 6 11.88 3.15 -15.08
N PRO A 7 11.18 3.28 -13.94
CA PRO A 7 11.63 2.70 -12.69
C PRO A 7 11.93 1.21 -12.81
N LYS A 8 13.02 0.77 -12.18
CA LYS A 8 13.44 -0.63 -12.21
C LYS A 8 12.48 -1.51 -11.41
N ILE A 9 12.24 -2.71 -11.91
CA ILE A 9 11.41 -3.73 -11.23
C ILE A 9 12.19 -5.02 -10.91
N ARG A 10 13.37 -5.21 -11.51
CA ARG A 10 14.24 -6.37 -11.26
C ARG A 10 15.54 -5.92 -10.60
N ARG A 11 16.05 -6.74 -9.68
CA ARG A 11 17.30 -6.48 -8.97
C ARG A 11 18.50 -6.34 -9.89
N GLU A 12 18.57 -7.17 -10.92
CA GLU A 12 19.62 -7.14 -11.95
C GLU A 12 19.71 -5.78 -12.68
N ASP A 13 18.61 -5.03 -12.69
CA ASP A 13 18.51 -3.74 -13.37
C ASP A 13 18.76 -2.55 -12.41
N LEU A 14 18.93 -2.81 -11.11
CA LEU A 14 19.11 -1.82 -10.05
C LEU A 14 20.59 -1.70 -9.68
N TYR A 15 21.22 -0.62 -10.12
CA TYR A 15 22.63 -0.36 -9.82
C TYR A 15 22.83 0.06 -8.34
N ASP A 16 23.69 -0.69 -7.64
CA ASP A 16 24.29 -0.33 -6.34
C ASP A 16 23.33 0.17 -5.25
N ARG A 17 22.47 -0.74 -4.76
CA ARG A 17 21.47 -0.47 -3.71
C ARG A 17 21.27 -1.62 -2.72
N GLU A 18 22.27 -2.48 -2.61
CA GLU A 18 22.20 -3.70 -1.80
C GLU A 18 22.02 -3.41 -0.31
N LYS A 19 22.68 -2.36 0.18
CA LYS A 19 22.57 -1.92 1.57
C LYS A 19 21.17 -1.40 1.86
N GLU A 20 20.63 -0.55 0.99
CA GLU A 20 19.30 0.05 1.15
C GLU A 20 18.19 -1.00 1.06
N LEU A 21 18.31 -1.99 0.15
CA LEU A 21 17.38 -3.12 0.11
C LEU A 21 17.41 -3.93 1.42
N LYS A 22 18.60 -4.18 1.96
CA LYS A 22 18.78 -4.89 3.23
C LYS A 22 18.21 -4.10 4.41
N GLU A 23 18.41 -2.80 4.46
CA GLU A 23 17.86 -1.91 5.49
C GLU A 23 16.33 -1.85 5.42
N LEU A 24 15.77 -1.72 4.21
CA LEU A 24 14.32 -1.75 3.99
C LEU A 24 13.71 -3.08 4.45
N ARG A 25 14.36 -4.21 4.15
CA ARG A 25 13.92 -5.54 4.62
C ARG A 25 13.87 -5.64 6.14
N LYS A 26 14.96 -5.23 6.81
CA LYS A 26 15.04 -5.21 8.28
C LYS A 26 13.98 -4.29 8.91
N ALA A 27 13.77 -3.12 8.32
CA ALA A 27 12.76 -2.17 8.80
C ALA A 27 11.36 -2.77 8.72
N LEU A 28 11.05 -3.52 7.66
CA LEU A 28 9.75 -4.16 7.46
C LEU A 28 9.53 -5.39 8.36
N GLU A 29 10.60 -6.07 8.79
CA GLU A 29 10.51 -7.17 9.77
C GLU A 29 10.07 -6.67 11.16
N GLY A 30 10.53 -5.48 11.56
CA GLY A 30 10.25 -4.90 12.88
C GLY A 30 9.16 -3.82 12.92
N GLY A 31 8.73 -3.30 11.77
CA GLY A 31 7.85 -2.13 11.67
C GLY A 31 6.59 -2.37 10.82
N ARG A 32 5.47 -1.77 11.24
CA ARG A 32 4.21 -1.77 10.48
C ARG A 32 4.11 -0.64 9.47
N ILE A 33 4.83 0.46 9.71
CA ILE A 33 4.96 1.59 8.79
C ILE A 33 6.44 1.89 8.64
N VAL A 34 6.93 1.84 7.41
CA VAL A 34 8.33 2.13 7.07
C VAL A 34 8.38 3.34 6.16
N LEU A 35 9.26 4.30 6.46
CA LEU A 35 9.48 5.46 5.62
C LEU A 35 10.69 5.24 4.71
N LEU A 36 10.51 5.41 3.40
CA LEU A 36 11.57 5.41 2.41
C LEU A 36 11.77 6.84 1.87
N THR A 37 12.66 7.58 2.53
CA THR A 37 12.90 9.00 2.26
C THR A 37 14.18 9.24 1.46
N GLY A 38 14.24 10.36 0.74
CA GLY A 38 15.43 10.78 0.03
C GLY A 38 15.11 11.79 -1.06
N ILE A 39 16.12 12.45 -1.62
CA ILE A 39 15.92 13.50 -2.63
C ILE A 39 15.26 12.97 -3.91
N ARG A 40 14.68 13.87 -4.71
CA ARG A 40 14.02 13.52 -5.98
C ARG A 40 15.05 12.91 -6.95
N ARG A 41 14.63 11.89 -7.70
CA ARG A 41 15.46 11.15 -8.69
C ARG A 41 16.65 10.35 -8.13
N ILE A 42 16.72 10.11 -6.81
CA ILE A 42 17.77 9.25 -6.21
C ILE A 42 17.56 7.74 -6.43
N GLY A 43 16.40 7.35 -6.99
CA GLY A 43 16.06 5.94 -7.28
C GLY A 43 15.09 5.27 -6.30
N LYS A 44 14.42 6.02 -5.41
CA LYS A 44 13.47 5.46 -4.42
C LYS A 44 12.40 4.55 -5.02
N THR A 45 11.69 5.02 -6.05
CA THR A 45 10.63 4.23 -6.71
C THR A 45 11.19 2.95 -7.33
N SER A 46 12.42 2.97 -7.87
CA SER A 46 13.08 1.77 -8.40
C SER A 46 13.45 0.80 -7.28
N LEU A 47 14.05 1.30 -6.19
CA LEU A 47 14.36 0.50 -5.00
C LEU A 47 13.11 -0.17 -4.44
N LEU A 48 12.03 0.60 -4.26
CA LEU A 48 10.76 0.13 -3.73
C LEU A 48 10.15 -0.93 -4.65
N ARG A 49 10.10 -0.70 -5.96
CA ARG A 49 9.53 -1.67 -6.91
C ARG A 49 10.30 -2.98 -6.94
N VAL A 50 11.63 -2.92 -7.00
CA VAL A 50 12.50 -4.11 -6.90
C VAL A 50 12.22 -4.86 -5.60
N PHE A 51 12.18 -4.15 -4.48
CA PHE A 51 11.88 -4.75 -3.18
C PHE A 51 10.51 -5.45 -3.16
N LEU A 52 9.47 -4.80 -3.72
CA LEU A 52 8.11 -5.36 -3.77
C LEU A 52 8.04 -6.62 -4.63
N GLU A 53 8.67 -6.61 -5.81
CA GLU A 53 8.71 -7.78 -6.70
C GLU A 53 9.47 -8.96 -6.07
N GLU A 54 10.62 -8.72 -5.42
CA GLU A 54 11.33 -9.77 -4.67
C GLU A 54 10.43 -10.38 -3.57
N ASN A 55 9.69 -9.55 -2.82
CA ASN A 55 8.79 -10.05 -1.78
C ASN A 55 7.60 -10.83 -2.36
N LYS A 56 7.12 -10.44 -3.55
CA LYS A 56 6.08 -11.16 -4.28
C LYS A 56 6.56 -12.54 -4.74
N GLU A 57 7.78 -12.66 -5.23
CA GLU A 57 8.40 -13.95 -5.56
C GLU A 57 8.51 -14.86 -4.33
N HIS A 58 8.71 -14.28 -3.14
CA HIS A 58 8.67 -14.99 -1.86
C HIS A 58 7.25 -15.17 -1.27
N GLY A 59 6.21 -14.86 -2.04
CA GLY A 59 4.81 -15.13 -1.67
C GLY A 59 4.16 -14.09 -0.75
N THR A 60 4.71 -12.88 -0.67
CA THR A 60 4.11 -11.72 0.01
C THR A 60 3.47 -10.81 -1.03
N SER A 61 2.15 -10.68 -1.00
CA SER A 61 1.43 -9.80 -1.91
C SER A 61 1.69 -8.32 -1.59
N PHE A 62 1.55 -7.46 -2.60
CA PHE A 62 1.64 -6.02 -2.41
C PHE A 62 0.66 -5.23 -3.28
N ILE A 63 0.38 -4.01 -2.86
CA ILE A 63 -0.28 -2.95 -3.63
C ILE A 63 0.69 -1.79 -3.74
N PHE A 64 0.84 -1.23 -4.93
CA PHE A 64 1.64 -0.03 -5.19
C PHE A 64 0.73 1.11 -5.62
N VAL A 65 0.86 2.26 -4.97
CA VAL A 65 0.03 3.45 -5.19
C VAL A 65 0.95 4.63 -5.46
N ASP A 66 0.85 5.24 -6.65
CA ASP A 66 1.45 6.55 -6.89
C ASP A 66 0.50 7.63 -6.35
N CYS A 67 0.75 8.16 -5.15
CA CYS A 67 -0.15 9.14 -4.55
C CYS A 67 -0.19 10.44 -5.35
N ARG A 68 0.86 10.75 -6.12
CA ARG A 68 0.92 11.95 -6.95
C ARG A 68 -0.09 11.90 -8.10
N SER A 69 -0.41 10.72 -8.63
CA SER A 69 -1.34 10.58 -9.77
C SER A 69 -2.78 10.97 -9.42
N PHE A 70 -3.12 11.02 -8.13
CA PHE A 70 -4.45 11.39 -7.65
C PHE A 70 -4.63 12.88 -7.40
N ILE A 71 -3.56 13.68 -7.50
CA ILE A 71 -3.64 15.12 -7.32
C ILE A 71 -4.33 15.76 -8.51
N LYS A 72 -5.45 16.42 -8.25
CA LYS A 72 -6.18 17.21 -9.23
C LYS A 72 -5.83 18.70 -9.11
N LYS A 73 -6.37 19.52 -10.01
CA LYS A 73 -6.26 20.99 -9.93
C LYS A 73 -6.71 21.48 -8.55
N GLY A 74 -5.96 22.40 -7.97
CA GLY A 74 -6.24 22.93 -6.63
C GLY A 74 -5.62 22.15 -5.47
N ASN A 75 -4.73 21.19 -5.73
CA ASN A 75 -4.08 20.36 -4.70
C ASN A 75 -5.09 19.61 -3.83
N MET A 76 -5.99 18.87 -4.48
CA MET A 76 -6.98 18.04 -3.81
C MET A 76 -6.92 16.62 -4.35
N ILE A 77 -7.09 15.64 -3.47
CA ILE A 77 -7.35 14.24 -3.85
C ILE A 77 -8.86 14.00 -3.76
N ASN A 78 -9.45 13.51 -4.85
CA ASN A 78 -10.83 13.02 -4.80
C ASN A 78 -10.86 11.73 -3.96
N LYS A 79 -11.40 11.84 -2.74
CA LYS A 79 -11.48 10.74 -1.77
C LYS A 79 -12.17 9.50 -2.34
N ASN A 80 -13.27 9.68 -3.09
CA ASN A 80 -14.04 8.55 -3.61
C ASN A 80 -13.26 7.82 -4.72
N GLU A 81 -12.56 8.56 -5.58
CA GLU A 81 -11.68 8.00 -6.62
C GLU A 81 -10.52 7.22 -5.98
N PHE A 82 -9.84 7.83 -5.01
CA PHE A 82 -8.73 7.20 -4.29
C PHE A 82 -9.18 5.93 -3.55
N ASN A 83 -10.26 6.01 -2.77
CA ASN A 83 -10.79 4.87 -2.02
C ASN A 83 -11.21 3.74 -2.95
N THR A 84 -11.91 4.08 -4.04
CA THR A 84 -12.33 3.09 -5.05
C THR A 84 -11.13 2.41 -5.69
N TYR A 85 -10.07 3.16 -6.01
CA TYR A 85 -8.84 2.58 -6.54
C TYR A 85 -8.22 1.57 -5.56
N ILE A 86 -8.01 1.97 -4.30
CA ILE A 86 -7.44 1.08 -3.28
C ILE A 86 -8.31 -0.16 -3.08
N LEU A 87 -9.63 -0.01 -2.97
CA LEU A 87 -10.56 -1.15 -2.85
C LEU A 87 -10.46 -2.09 -4.04
N ASN A 88 -10.32 -1.56 -5.26
CA ASN A 88 -10.16 -2.38 -6.46
C ASN A 88 -8.81 -3.10 -6.48
N GLU A 89 -7.72 -2.47 -6.08
CA GLU A 89 -6.41 -3.11 -5.97
C GLU A 89 -6.38 -4.19 -4.87
N LEU A 90 -7.07 -3.96 -3.73
CA LEU A 90 -7.29 -4.99 -2.71
C LEU A 90 -8.06 -6.18 -3.28
N LYS A 91 -9.14 -5.94 -4.04
CA LYS A 91 -9.92 -6.99 -4.72
C LYS A 91 -9.07 -7.78 -5.72
N LYS A 92 -8.26 -7.10 -6.54
CA LYS A 92 -7.38 -7.75 -7.52
C LYS A 92 -6.33 -8.60 -6.82
N THR A 93 -5.63 -8.03 -5.85
CA THR A 93 -4.61 -8.72 -5.05
C THR A 93 -5.20 -9.97 -4.37
N PHE A 94 -6.42 -9.87 -3.88
CA PHE A 94 -7.15 -11.00 -3.32
C PHE A 94 -7.49 -12.08 -4.37
N LYS A 95 -7.97 -11.68 -5.55
CA LYS A 95 -8.37 -12.60 -6.65
C LYS A 95 -7.19 -13.28 -7.34
N GLU A 96 -6.07 -12.57 -7.49
CA GLU A 96 -4.87 -13.04 -8.20
C GLU A 96 -3.99 -13.97 -7.33
N SER A 97 -4.22 -14.03 -6.02
CA SER A 97 -3.30 -14.67 -5.06
C SER A 97 -3.82 -15.96 -4.42
N THR A 98 -2.88 -16.64 -3.74
CA THR A 98 -3.09 -17.72 -2.76
C THR A 98 -4.18 -17.40 -1.73
N ILE A 99 -4.47 -16.12 -1.47
CA ILE A 99 -5.48 -15.68 -0.50
C ILE A 99 -6.89 -16.16 -0.90
N LYS A 100 -7.20 -16.22 -2.21
CA LYS A 100 -8.44 -16.82 -2.69
C LYS A 100 -8.58 -18.30 -2.31
N ARG A 101 -7.51 -19.09 -2.43
CA ARG A 101 -7.53 -20.52 -2.03
C ARG A 101 -7.79 -20.68 -0.53
N ILE A 102 -7.30 -19.73 0.27
CA ILE A 102 -7.54 -19.71 1.72
C ILE A 102 -9.00 -19.30 2.01
N PHE A 103 -9.52 -18.29 1.32
CA PHE A 103 -10.92 -17.90 1.43
C PHE A 103 -11.87 -19.04 1.07
N ASP A 104 -11.62 -19.73 -0.05
CA ASP A 104 -12.40 -20.90 -0.49
C ASP A 104 -12.31 -22.05 0.53
N SER A 105 -11.21 -22.14 1.30
CA SER A 105 -11.02 -23.15 2.36
C SER A 105 -11.68 -22.75 3.69
N ILE A 106 -11.93 -21.46 3.93
CA ILE A 106 -12.61 -20.96 5.12
C ILE A 106 -14.06 -20.68 4.74
N SER A 107 -14.86 -21.75 4.67
CA SER A 107 -16.25 -21.82 4.19
C SER A 107 -17.27 -20.85 4.81
N ASN A 108 -16.89 -19.99 5.76
CA ASN A 108 -17.79 -19.17 6.57
C ASN A 108 -17.44 -17.67 6.67
N ILE A 109 -16.39 -17.15 6.01
CA ILE A 109 -16.11 -15.71 6.06
C ILE A 109 -16.85 -15.01 4.91
N LYS A 110 -17.96 -14.35 5.21
CA LYS A 110 -18.55 -13.39 4.28
C LYS A 110 -17.77 -12.09 4.35
N ILE A 111 -17.25 -11.65 3.22
CA ILE A 111 -16.56 -10.36 3.10
C ILE A 111 -17.42 -9.49 2.19
N PRO A 112 -18.23 -8.61 2.77
CA PRO A 112 -19.22 -7.83 2.02
C PRO A 112 -18.58 -7.09 0.84
N TRP A 113 -17.37 -6.56 0.99
CA TRP A 113 -16.74 -5.78 -0.07
C TRP A 113 -16.25 -6.60 -1.27
N LEU A 114 -15.97 -7.89 -1.11
CA LEU A 114 -15.63 -8.79 -2.24
C LEU A 114 -16.85 -9.08 -3.13
N GLU A 115 -18.06 -9.09 -2.55
CA GLU A 115 -19.33 -9.36 -3.24
C GLU A 115 -19.97 -8.10 -3.87
N ILE A 116 -19.56 -6.91 -3.44
CA ILE A 116 -19.98 -5.62 -4.02
C ILE A 116 -19.42 -5.54 -5.45
N GLY A 117 -20.25 -5.97 -6.39
CA GLY A 117 -19.96 -6.12 -7.81
C GLY A 117 -20.96 -7.03 -8.53
N LEU A 118 -21.78 -7.83 -7.81
CA LEU A 118 -22.69 -8.80 -8.43
C LEU A 118 -24.19 -8.49 -8.32
N LYS A 119 -24.64 -7.67 -7.36
CA LYS A 119 -26.06 -7.30 -7.25
C LYS A 119 -26.20 -5.83 -6.91
N GLY A 120 -26.98 -5.12 -7.71
CA GLY A 120 -27.30 -3.70 -7.57
C GLY A 120 -28.19 -3.39 -6.36
N GLU A 121 -27.86 -3.91 -5.19
CA GLU A 121 -28.53 -3.59 -3.93
C GLU A 121 -27.75 -2.48 -3.20
N LYS A 122 -28.51 -1.63 -2.47
CA LYS A 122 -28.07 -0.38 -1.82
C LYS A 122 -26.61 -0.42 -1.36
N LYS A 123 -25.78 0.42 -1.99
CA LYS A 123 -24.38 0.69 -1.61
C LYS A 123 -24.33 1.12 -0.14
N SER A 124 -24.06 0.19 0.78
CA SER A 124 -23.29 0.56 1.96
C SER A 124 -21.89 0.91 1.44
N GLU A 125 -21.48 2.18 1.58
CA GLU A 125 -20.13 2.58 1.21
C GLU A 125 -19.15 1.88 2.15
N VAL A 126 -18.49 0.83 1.65
CA VAL A 126 -17.41 0.18 2.38
C VAL A 126 -16.28 1.18 2.56
N THR A 127 -15.94 1.45 3.82
CA THR A 127 -14.79 2.30 4.16
C THR A 127 -13.48 1.56 3.96
N LEU A 128 -12.39 2.28 3.71
CA LEU A 128 -11.06 1.69 3.64
C LEU A 128 -10.70 0.97 4.94
N THR A 129 -11.05 1.55 6.10
CA THR A 129 -10.81 0.94 7.40
C THR A 129 -11.48 -0.43 7.52
N GLN A 130 -12.75 -0.56 7.13
CA GLN A 130 -13.45 -1.84 7.16
C GLN A 130 -12.77 -2.86 6.24
N ALA A 131 -12.45 -2.46 5.00
CA ALA A 131 -11.81 -3.37 4.05
C ALA A 131 -10.44 -3.86 4.52
N LEU A 132 -9.63 -2.97 5.14
CA LEU A 132 -8.34 -3.34 5.69
C LEU A 132 -8.45 -4.23 6.93
N ASN A 133 -9.43 -4.00 7.82
CA ASN A 133 -9.71 -4.90 8.95
C ASN A 133 -10.07 -6.31 8.48
N ASP A 134 -11.06 -6.41 7.59
CA ASP A 134 -11.51 -7.70 7.05
C ASP A 134 -10.36 -8.46 6.39
N LEU A 135 -9.50 -7.75 5.65
CA LEU A 135 -8.36 -8.36 4.98
C LEU A 135 -7.27 -8.77 5.98
N ASN A 136 -7.02 -7.97 7.02
CA ASN A 136 -6.06 -8.32 8.06
C ASN A 136 -6.43 -9.63 8.78
N ASP A 137 -7.72 -9.83 9.08
CA ASP A 137 -8.21 -11.06 9.72
C ASP A 137 -8.03 -12.31 8.84
N LEU A 138 -8.18 -12.16 7.53
CA LEU A 138 -7.88 -13.22 6.57
C LEU A 138 -6.38 -13.52 6.47
N LEU A 139 -5.57 -12.47 6.42
CA LEU A 139 -4.12 -12.57 6.36
C LEU A 139 -3.58 -13.27 7.62
N ASP A 140 -4.19 -13.00 8.77
CA ASP A 140 -3.87 -13.66 10.04
C ASP A 140 -4.10 -15.17 9.99
N LYS A 141 -5.30 -15.59 9.58
CA LYS A 141 -5.67 -17.01 9.44
C LYS A 141 -4.78 -17.77 8.45
N SER A 142 -4.26 -17.06 7.44
CA SER A 142 -3.38 -17.62 6.43
C SER A 142 -1.89 -17.52 6.75
N LYS A 143 -1.51 -16.85 7.84
CA LYS A 143 -0.12 -16.50 8.17
C LYS A 143 0.58 -15.79 7.01
N LYS A 144 -0.16 -14.93 6.30
CA LYS A 144 0.34 -14.12 5.19
C LYS A 144 0.37 -12.65 5.59
N LYS A 145 1.10 -11.86 4.81
CA LYS A 145 1.18 -10.41 4.96
C LYS A 145 0.84 -9.74 3.63
N LEU A 146 0.40 -8.50 3.71
CA LEU A 146 0.20 -7.60 2.57
C LEU A 146 1.05 -6.34 2.78
N ILE A 147 1.77 -5.95 1.73
CA ILE A 147 2.48 -4.66 1.71
C ILE A 147 1.64 -3.64 0.94
N ILE A 148 1.35 -2.49 1.53
CA ILE A 148 0.73 -1.34 0.86
C ILE A 148 1.80 -0.26 0.73
N ALA A 149 2.32 -0.09 -0.48
CA ALA A 149 3.34 0.89 -0.77
C ALA A 149 2.71 2.16 -1.37
N MET A 150 2.89 3.29 -0.71
CA MET A 150 2.41 4.61 -1.12
C MET A 150 3.60 5.47 -1.55
N ASP A 151 3.79 5.61 -2.86
CA ASP A 151 4.86 6.40 -3.46
C ASP A 151 4.47 7.89 -3.47
N GLU A 152 5.42 8.76 -3.11
CA GLU A 152 5.21 10.20 -2.92
C GLU A 152 4.07 10.51 -1.92
N ALA A 153 4.09 9.82 -0.78
CA ALA A 153 3.08 9.88 0.27
C ALA A 153 2.86 11.29 0.86
N GLN A 154 3.78 12.25 0.66
CA GLN A 154 3.57 13.64 1.06
C GLN A 154 2.35 14.29 0.39
N TYR A 155 1.85 13.72 -0.72
CA TYR A 155 0.63 14.19 -1.38
C TYR A 155 -0.65 13.75 -0.65
N LEU A 156 -0.57 12.79 0.28
CA LEU A 156 -1.71 12.36 1.08
C LEU A 156 -2.20 13.44 2.05
N ARG A 157 -1.42 14.50 2.31
CA ARG A 157 -1.88 15.71 3.01
C ARG A 157 -3.06 16.40 2.30
N PHE A 158 -3.31 16.06 1.04
CA PHE A 158 -4.43 16.58 0.25
C PHE A 158 -5.63 15.62 0.20
N TYR A 159 -5.58 14.51 0.95
CA TYR A 159 -6.65 13.53 1.07
C TYR A 159 -7.66 13.96 2.14
N GLY A 160 -8.95 14.03 1.77
CA GLY A 160 -10.03 14.37 2.70
C GLY A 160 -9.81 15.74 3.35
N SER A 161 -10.00 15.80 4.66
CA SER A 161 -9.87 17.03 5.46
C SER A 161 -8.40 17.39 5.78
N GLY A 162 -7.58 17.66 4.77
CA GLY A 162 -6.17 18.05 4.96
C GLY A 162 -5.24 16.89 5.37
N GLY A 163 -5.62 15.66 5.01
CA GLY A 163 -4.84 14.46 5.29
C GLY A 163 -5.19 13.76 6.62
N THR A 164 -5.94 14.42 7.51
CA THR A 164 -6.32 13.87 8.83
C THR A 164 -6.97 12.49 8.76
N GLU A 165 -7.83 12.27 7.77
CA GLU A 165 -8.47 10.97 7.59
C GLU A 165 -7.50 9.87 7.18
N MET A 166 -6.46 10.21 6.40
CA MET A 166 -5.40 9.27 6.06
C MET A 166 -4.50 9.00 7.27
N LEU A 167 -4.20 10.02 8.07
CA LEU A 167 -3.43 9.86 9.32
C LEU A 167 -4.16 8.94 10.30
N ASN A 168 -5.47 9.12 10.46
CA ASN A 168 -6.30 8.23 11.29
C ASN A 168 -6.29 6.79 10.77
N LEU A 169 -6.31 6.60 9.44
CA LEU A 169 -6.19 5.27 8.84
C LEU A 169 -4.83 4.63 9.10
N LEU A 170 -3.75 5.40 8.95
CA LEU A 170 -2.37 4.94 9.22
C LEU A 170 -2.16 4.63 10.70
N ALA A 171 -2.69 5.45 11.61
CA ALA A 171 -2.66 5.22 13.05
C ALA A 171 -3.41 3.93 13.41
N HIS A 172 -4.63 3.77 12.91
CA HIS A 172 -5.41 2.53 13.07
C HIS A 172 -4.64 1.32 12.54
N ALA A 173 -4.00 1.44 11.38
CA ALA A 173 -3.18 0.38 10.81
C ALA A 173 -1.98 0.02 11.69
N TYR A 174 -1.29 1.03 12.22
CA TYR A 174 -0.16 0.84 13.11
C TYR A 174 -0.56 0.13 14.41
N ASP A 175 -1.71 0.46 14.98
CA ASP A 175 -2.16 -0.09 16.26
C ASP A 175 -2.81 -1.48 16.12
N HIS A 176 -3.56 -1.72 15.05
CA HIS A 176 -4.48 -2.86 14.96
C HIS A 176 -4.21 -3.84 13.82
N LEU A 177 -3.49 -3.46 12.76
CA LEU A 177 -3.33 -4.30 11.56
C LEU A 177 -1.97 -4.98 11.52
N ALA A 178 -1.82 -6.08 12.27
CA ALA A 178 -0.55 -6.79 12.40
C ALA A 178 0.00 -7.40 11.09
N ASN A 179 -0.89 -7.67 10.12
CA ASN A 179 -0.54 -8.37 8.87
C ASN A 179 -0.55 -7.45 7.63
N ILE A 180 -0.82 -6.15 7.81
CA ILE A 180 -0.78 -5.15 6.75
C ILE A 180 0.36 -4.17 7.05
N LEU A 181 1.31 -4.08 6.14
CA LEU A 181 2.53 -3.31 6.28
C LEU A 181 2.51 -2.14 5.30
N PHE A 182 2.79 -0.93 5.76
CA PHE A 182 2.87 0.25 4.91
C PHE A 182 4.32 0.62 4.62
N ILE A 183 4.60 0.97 3.36
CA ILE A 183 5.83 1.65 2.97
C ILE A 183 5.46 2.99 2.37
N LEU A 184 5.85 4.08 3.03
CA LEU A 184 5.57 5.44 2.58
C LEU A 184 6.86 6.03 2.01
N THR A 185 6.86 6.41 0.73
CA THR A 185 8.01 7.12 0.17
C THR A 185 7.78 8.62 0.19
N GLY A 186 8.86 9.41 0.21
CA GLY A 186 8.75 10.85 0.03
C GLY A 186 10.00 11.47 -0.55
N SER A 187 9.83 12.24 -1.63
CA SER A 187 10.89 13.11 -2.16
C SER A 187 11.05 14.42 -1.38
N GLU A 188 9.98 14.87 -0.74
CA GLU A 188 9.94 16.08 0.09
C GLU A 188 9.94 15.65 1.57
N VAL A 189 11.13 15.30 2.08
CA VAL A 189 11.28 14.65 3.40
C VAL A 189 10.66 15.48 4.53
N GLY A 190 10.90 16.80 4.55
CA GLY A 190 10.30 17.70 5.53
C GLY A 190 8.76 17.68 5.47
N VAL A 191 8.19 17.80 4.27
CA VAL A 191 6.74 17.81 4.07
C VAL A 191 6.08 16.49 4.47
N LEU A 192 6.73 15.36 4.18
CA LEU A 192 6.25 14.05 4.62
C LEU A 192 6.29 13.94 6.16
N HIS A 193 7.36 14.40 6.81
CA HIS A 193 7.45 14.40 8.26
C HIS A 193 6.42 15.33 8.91
N ASP A 194 6.19 16.51 8.36
CA ASP A 194 5.19 17.46 8.87
C ASP A 194 3.79 16.85 8.77
N PHE A 195 3.46 16.24 7.63
CA PHE A 195 2.22 15.51 7.44
C PHE A 195 2.03 14.40 8.48
N LEU A 196 3.06 13.58 8.74
CA LEU A 196 2.97 12.45 9.68
C LEU A 196 2.99 12.86 11.17
N LYS A 197 3.31 14.12 11.48
CA LYS A 197 3.30 14.69 12.85
C LYS A 197 2.03 15.47 13.17
N SER A 198 1.18 15.71 12.16
CA SER A 198 -0.06 16.51 12.27
C SER A 198 -1.13 15.77 13.06
#